data_AF-A0A6P4DCD8-F1
#
_entry.id   AF-A0A6P4DCD8-F1
#
_cell.length_a   1.000
_cell.length_b   1.000
_cell.length_c   1.000
_cell.angle_alpha   90.00
_cell.angle_beta   90.00
_cell.angle_gamma   90.00
#
_symmetry.space_group_name_H-M   'P 1'
#
loop_
_entity.id
_entity.type
_entity.pdbx_description
1 polymer ?
#
loop_
_entity_poly.entity_id
_entity_poly.type
_entity_poly.pdbx_seq_one_letter_code
_entity_poly.pdbx_strand_id
1 'polypeptide(L)'
;MKKIHTLMIMVTSTINLNVKLQFATHLLLRLLLHMPRFTCKCFSFVWNRTTTRNTNNTLGLPQTFSLSAPLPQWPQGQGFASGIVSLGEIEVCEITGFEFVWSSSDRIDIRKSVAFYKPVGIPDGFRVLGHYCQPCYKPLRGFVLVAREAEASKSENTEIRDSDELPALRNPLDYTLVWCSNAGDKEVSNGSGYFWIPLPPKGYKALGYLVTNKPEKPHLDEISCVRADLTDICEPYRAMFDASSVIPEIPFQVWSLRPSDRGMWGKGVSVGTFFCSSYWIKGEELPIACLKNLNSMLPAMPQLQQIHALIEHYGPTVFFHPEEVYLPSSVEWFFSNGALLYRKGATMGEAIDATGSSLPVGGTNDGEFWIDMPNDDRREFVKRGDLKSAKLYAHVKPALGGTFTDIAMWVFCPFNGPSTLKLGIMSMPFSKVGEHVGDWEHFTLRISNFTGELWSIYFSQHSGGKWVDAQDLEYVDGNKAIVYSSRNGHASFPHAGTYIQGSSKLGIGIRNDATRSNLYVDSSSQYEVVAAEYLGDAVTEPQWLQFMREWGPKIVYDSKTELDKIINALPLGLRSSFENLVKKLPVELYGEEGPTGPKEKNNWIGDERW
;
A
#
# COMPACT_ATOMS: atom_id res chain seq x y z
N MET A 1 -21.22 58.43 -24.11
CA MET A 1 -21.20 57.14 -23.37
C MET A 1 -21.44 55.92 -24.28
N LYS A 2 -20.77 55.81 -25.44
CA LYS A 2 -20.84 54.62 -26.33
C LYS A 2 -19.48 54.16 -26.85
N LYS A 3 -18.37 54.55 -26.19
CA LYS A 3 -17.00 54.16 -26.56
C LYS A 3 -16.20 53.42 -25.47
N ILE A 4 -16.78 53.18 -24.29
CA ILE A 4 -16.12 52.42 -23.20
C ILE A 4 -16.60 50.96 -23.14
N HIS A 5 -17.79 50.64 -23.66
CA HIS A 5 -18.32 49.27 -23.63
C HIS A 5 -17.73 48.33 -24.71
N THR A 6 -17.28 48.87 -25.84
CA THR A 6 -16.68 48.06 -26.92
C THR A 6 -15.22 47.69 -26.62
N LEU A 7 -14.52 48.46 -25.78
CA LEU A 7 -13.12 48.18 -25.43
C LEU A 7 -12.97 47.09 -24.34
N MET A 8 -13.91 46.97 -23.39
CA MET A 8 -13.90 45.89 -22.39
C MET A 8 -14.26 44.50 -22.94
N ILE A 9 -15.06 44.43 -24.01
CA ILE A 9 -15.42 43.16 -24.67
C ILE A 9 -14.31 42.66 -25.61
N MET A 10 -13.57 43.58 -26.23
CA MET A 10 -12.36 43.20 -26.99
C MET A 10 -11.21 42.79 -26.09
N VAL A 11 -11.03 43.39 -24.91
CA VAL A 11 -9.94 42.99 -23.99
C VAL A 11 -10.21 41.59 -23.40
N THR A 12 -11.45 41.23 -23.07
CA THR A 12 -11.79 39.87 -22.60
C THR A 12 -11.74 38.81 -23.71
N SER A 13 -12.11 39.13 -24.96
CA SER A 13 -12.00 38.17 -26.07
C SER A 13 -10.55 37.97 -26.52
N THR A 14 -9.72 39.01 -26.46
CA THR A 14 -8.29 38.93 -26.83
C THR A 14 -7.45 38.24 -25.75
N ILE A 15 -7.82 38.37 -24.47
CA ILE A 15 -7.23 37.55 -23.38
C ILE A 15 -7.59 36.07 -23.56
N ASN A 16 -8.84 35.76 -23.93
CA ASN A 16 -9.28 34.38 -24.16
C ASN A 16 -8.66 33.77 -25.44
N LEU A 17 -8.40 34.59 -26.47
CA LEU A 17 -7.67 34.17 -27.67
C LEU A 17 -6.18 33.97 -27.40
N ASN A 18 -5.54 34.83 -26.60
CA ASN A 18 -4.14 34.67 -26.22
C ASN A 18 -3.91 33.44 -25.33
N VAL A 19 -4.84 33.13 -24.42
CA VAL A 19 -4.78 31.89 -23.61
C VAL A 19 -5.01 30.65 -24.48
N LYS A 20 -5.94 30.70 -25.45
CA LYS A 20 -6.17 29.61 -26.42
C LYS A 20 -5.02 29.42 -27.42
N LEU A 21 -4.36 30.50 -27.84
CA LEU A 21 -3.22 30.48 -28.76
C LEU A 21 -1.93 30.06 -28.04
N GLN A 22 -1.71 30.48 -26.79
CA GLN A 22 -0.66 29.95 -25.92
C GLN A 22 -0.86 28.46 -25.66
N PHE A 23 -2.10 28.01 -25.45
CA PHE A 23 -2.43 26.59 -25.27
C PHE A 23 -2.13 25.76 -26.52
N ALA A 24 -2.56 26.23 -27.70
CA ALA A 24 -2.29 25.56 -28.97
C ALA A 24 -0.79 25.53 -29.30
N THR A 25 -0.07 26.65 -29.11
CA THR A 25 1.38 26.71 -29.37
C THR A 25 2.19 25.88 -28.38
N HIS A 26 1.81 25.80 -27.11
CA HIS A 26 2.54 25.01 -26.11
C HIS A 26 2.28 23.50 -26.23
N LEU A 27 1.06 23.10 -26.60
CA LEU A 27 0.75 21.70 -26.89
C LEU A 27 1.38 21.23 -28.20
N LEU A 28 1.38 22.06 -29.25
CA LEU A 28 2.14 21.80 -30.48
C LEU A 28 3.65 21.77 -30.21
N LEU A 29 4.20 22.66 -29.36
CA LEU A 29 5.62 22.60 -29.00
C LEU A 29 5.99 21.29 -28.31
N ARG A 30 5.12 20.78 -27.41
CA ARG A 30 5.37 19.50 -26.72
C ARG A 30 5.20 18.28 -27.64
N LEU A 31 4.31 18.36 -28.63
CA LEU A 31 4.13 17.32 -29.65
C LEU A 31 5.24 17.33 -30.70
N LEU A 32 5.79 18.50 -31.05
CA LEU A 32 6.90 18.65 -32.01
C LEU A 32 8.27 18.36 -31.40
N LEU A 33 8.43 18.45 -30.07
CA LEU A 33 9.67 18.09 -29.35
C LEU A 33 9.86 16.57 -29.15
N HIS A 34 9.09 15.72 -29.83
CA HIS A 34 9.31 14.26 -29.87
C HIS A 34 9.94 13.81 -31.20
N MET A 35 11.16 14.27 -31.42
CA MET A 35 12.22 13.53 -32.12
C MET A 35 13.48 13.57 -31.23
N PRO A 36 14.27 12.49 -31.13
CA PRO A 36 15.00 12.17 -29.92
C PRO A 36 16.28 12.99 -29.80
N ARG A 37 16.38 13.86 -28.78
CA ARG A 37 17.68 14.28 -28.22
C ARG A 37 17.62 14.45 -26.70
N PHE A 38 18.64 13.86 -26.08
CA PHE A 38 19.06 13.94 -24.69
C PHE A 38 18.91 15.32 -24.06
N THR A 39 18.26 15.39 -22.90
CA THR A 39 18.81 15.84 -21.60
C THR A 39 17.66 16.13 -20.63
N CYS A 40 17.73 15.51 -19.46
CA CYS A 40 16.74 15.61 -18.40
C CYS A 40 17.10 16.79 -17.47
N LYS A 41 16.23 17.79 -17.38
CA LYS A 41 16.20 18.74 -16.25
C LYS A 41 14.76 18.90 -15.79
N CYS A 42 14.40 18.17 -14.74
CA CYS A 42 13.18 18.40 -13.97
C CYS A 42 13.40 19.60 -13.04
N PHE A 43 12.56 20.62 -13.16
CA PHE A 43 12.38 21.64 -12.12
C PHE A 43 11.56 21.02 -10.99
N SER A 44 12.19 20.69 -9.88
CA SER A 44 11.53 20.54 -8.59
C SER A 44 11.38 21.92 -7.96
N PHE A 45 10.19 22.23 -7.45
CA PHE A 45 10.02 23.38 -6.57
C PHE A 45 10.87 23.15 -5.31
N VAL A 46 11.77 24.11 -5.11
CA VAL A 46 12.78 24.15 -4.06
C VAL A 46 12.12 24.53 -2.75
N TRP A 47 12.21 23.65 -1.75
CA TRP A 47 12.23 24.10 -0.36
C TRP A 47 13.68 24.47 -0.04
N ASN A 48 13.94 25.77 0.10
CA ASN A 48 15.27 26.31 0.38
C ASN A 48 15.66 25.95 1.83
N ARG A 49 16.32 24.81 2.01
CA ARG A 49 17.33 24.68 3.08
C ARG A 49 18.69 24.86 2.42
N THR A 50 19.27 26.03 2.63
CA THR A 50 20.65 26.34 2.28
C THR A 50 21.56 25.37 3.01
N THR A 51 22.16 24.41 2.30
CA THR A 51 23.31 23.66 2.79
C THR A 51 24.49 23.94 1.89
N THR A 52 25.40 24.75 2.43
CA THR A 52 26.77 24.94 1.98
C THR A 52 27.43 23.59 1.68
N ARG A 53 28.07 23.48 0.51
CA ARG A 53 28.98 22.38 0.14
C ARG A 53 30.09 22.29 1.17
N ASN A 54 30.03 21.31 2.07
CA ASN A 54 31.18 20.85 2.83
C ASN A 54 31.72 19.58 2.17
N THR A 55 32.91 19.69 1.60
CA THR A 55 33.69 18.63 0.96
C THR A 55 34.39 17.76 1.99
N ASN A 56 33.62 17.11 2.88
CA ASN A 56 34.10 16.08 3.82
C ASN A 56 32.99 15.01 3.96
N ASN A 57 32.80 14.18 2.94
CA ASN A 57 31.86 13.05 3.00
C ASN A 57 32.54 11.85 3.68
N THR A 58 32.73 11.92 5.00
CA THR A 58 32.61 10.71 5.81
C THR A 58 31.13 10.35 5.84
N LEU A 59 30.74 9.25 5.20
CA LEU A 59 29.36 8.75 5.23
C LEU A 59 28.98 8.54 6.70
N GLY A 60 28.16 9.44 7.27
CA GLY A 60 27.51 9.15 8.54
C GLY A 60 26.57 7.98 8.31
N LEU A 61 26.63 6.95 9.16
CA LEU A 61 25.64 5.88 9.16
C LEU A 61 24.24 6.51 9.14
N PRO A 62 23.30 6.00 8.32
CA PRO A 62 21.96 6.56 8.27
C PRO A 62 21.35 6.52 9.67
N GLN A 63 20.73 7.63 10.07
CA GLN A 63 20.04 7.70 11.35
C GLN A 63 18.93 6.63 11.36
N THR A 64 18.83 5.87 12.45
CA THR A 64 17.73 4.92 12.65
C THR A 64 16.41 5.67 12.78
N PHE A 65 15.39 5.22 12.05
CA PHE A 65 14.05 5.77 12.21
C PHE A 65 13.43 5.28 13.52
N SER A 66 12.67 6.15 14.17
CA SER A 66 11.77 5.75 15.25
C SER A 66 10.49 6.57 15.14
N LEU A 67 9.37 5.97 15.55
CA LEU A 67 8.10 6.69 15.65
C LEU A 67 8.22 7.83 16.66
N SER A 68 7.41 8.89 16.45
CA SER A 68 7.46 10.11 17.27
C SER A 68 7.12 9.85 18.73
N ALA A 69 6.12 9.00 18.99
CA ALA A 69 5.77 8.55 20.33
C ALA A 69 6.31 7.13 20.58
N PRO A 70 6.80 6.83 21.80
CA PRO A 70 7.24 5.48 22.16
C PRO A 70 6.09 4.48 22.09
N LEU A 71 6.44 3.21 21.89
CA LEU A 71 5.46 2.13 21.98
C LEU A 71 4.95 2.00 23.42
N PRO A 72 3.63 1.92 23.64
CA PRO A 72 3.09 1.67 24.96
C PRO A 72 3.36 0.22 25.37
N GLN A 73 3.16 -0.09 26.65
CA GLN A 73 3.05 -1.48 27.06
C GLN A 73 1.71 -2.03 26.56
N TRP A 74 1.75 -2.97 25.63
CA TRP A 74 0.55 -3.61 25.12
C TRP A 74 -0.15 -4.45 26.21
N PRO A 75 -1.49 -4.57 26.18
CA PRO A 75 -2.20 -5.52 27.02
C PRO A 75 -1.60 -6.93 26.91
N GLN A 76 -1.59 -7.66 28.03
CA GLN A 76 -1.08 -9.04 28.05
C GLN A 76 -1.92 -9.94 27.13
N GLY A 77 -1.25 -10.84 26.43
CA GLY A 77 -1.85 -11.76 25.47
C GLY A 77 -1.06 -13.07 25.40
N GLN A 78 -1.18 -13.79 24.28
CA GLN A 78 -0.47 -15.06 24.09
C GLN A 78 0.97 -14.83 23.63
N GLY A 79 1.17 -14.37 22.37
CA GLY A 79 2.51 -14.15 21.80
C GLY A 79 2.72 -12.82 21.07
N PHE A 80 1.66 -12.01 20.90
CA PHE A 80 1.76 -10.69 20.28
C PHE A 80 2.72 -9.77 21.05
N ALA A 81 3.57 -9.07 20.32
CA ALA A 81 4.58 -8.14 20.84
C ALA A 81 5.60 -8.75 21.83
N SER A 82 5.86 -10.06 21.73
CA SER A 82 6.84 -10.76 22.58
C SER A 82 8.28 -10.74 22.03
N GLY A 83 8.48 -10.25 20.81
CA GLY A 83 9.75 -10.28 20.08
C GLY A 83 10.07 -11.61 19.39
N ILE A 84 9.30 -12.68 19.66
CA ILE A 84 9.50 -14.02 19.07
C ILE A 84 8.18 -14.56 18.54
N VAL A 85 8.18 -15.16 17.37
CA VAL A 85 7.00 -15.78 16.76
C VAL A 85 7.28 -17.24 16.43
N SER A 86 6.42 -18.15 16.89
CA SER A 86 6.47 -19.57 16.51
C SER A 86 5.80 -19.77 15.16
N LEU A 87 6.52 -20.39 14.23
CA LEU A 87 6.03 -20.79 12.90
C LEU A 87 5.71 -22.29 12.83
N GLY A 88 5.72 -22.99 13.97
CA GLY A 88 5.59 -24.44 14.08
C GLY A 88 6.88 -25.04 14.64
N GLU A 89 7.62 -25.79 13.81
CA GLU A 89 8.90 -26.42 14.19
C GLU A 89 10.05 -25.42 14.42
N ILE A 90 9.89 -24.17 13.97
CA ILE A 90 10.88 -23.10 14.17
C ILE A 90 10.26 -21.89 14.85
N GLU A 91 11.08 -21.20 15.60
CA GLU A 91 10.79 -19.88 16.16
C GLU A 91 11.63 -18.84 15.42
N VAL A 92 11.04 -17.67 15.17
CA VAL A 92 11.72 -16.54 14.55
C VAL A 92 11.75 -15.33 15.46
N CYS A 93 12.81 -14.54 15.37
CA CYS A 93 12.98 -13.28 16.08
C CYS A 93 13.31 -12.17 15.09
N GLU A 94 12.68 -11.00 15.28
CA GLU A 94 12.90 -9.81 14.46
C GLU A 94 14.17 -9.07 14.93
N ILE A 95 15.15 -8.91 14.02
CA ILE A 95 16.38 -8.16 14.27
C ILE A 95 16.36 -6.86 13.50
N THR A 96 16.43 -5.75 14.23
CA THR A 96 16.51 -4.39 13.68
C THR A 96 17.88 -3.74 13.93
N GLY A 97 18.79 -4.44 14.62
CA GLY A 97 20.18 -4.04 14.84
C GLY A 97 21.08 -4.45 13.67
N PHE A 98 21.79 -3.49 13.11
CA PHE A 98 22.57 -3.68 11.88
C PHE A 98 23.97 -3.06 11.97
N GLU A 99 24.96 -3.77 11.43
CA GLU A 99 26.31 -3.24 11.18
C GLU A 99 26.53 -3.08 9.68
N PHE A 100 27.01 -1.90 9.27
CA PHE A 100 27.28 -1.58 7.87
C PHE A 100 28.40 -2.47 7.31
N VAL A 101 28.19 -2.98 6.09
CA VAL A 101 29.19 -3.77 5.38
C VAL A 101 29.71 -3.03 4.14
N TRP A 102 28.80 -2.60 3.26
CA TRP A 102 29.16 -2.01 1.97
C TRP A 102 28.02 -1.15 1.39
N SER A 103 28.34 -0.18 0.53
CA SER A 103 27.37 0.62 -0.23
C SER A 103 27.82 0.96 -1.64
N SER A 104 26.86 1.15 -2.54
CA SER A 104 27.14 1.60 -3.92
C SER A 104 27.35 3.11 -4.06
N SER A 105 27.30 3.88 -2.96
CA SER A 105 27.37 5.35 -2.96
C SER A 105 28.71 5.93 -3.41
N ASP A 106 29.79 5.16 -3.37
CA ASP A 106 31.12 5.66 -3.76
C ASP A 106 31.20 5.94 -5.27
N ARG A 107 30.37 5.28 -6.07
CA ARG A 107 30.31 5.42 -7.53
C ARG A 107 29.02 6.07 -8.04
N ILE A 108 28.01 6.21 -7.17
CA ILE A 108 26.62 6.55 -7.57
C ILE A 108 26.04 7.58 -6.61
N ASP A 109 25.25 8.52 -7.14
CA ASP A 109 24.48 9.48 -6.34
C ASP A 109 23.76 8.77 -5.18
N ILE A 110 23.89 9.29 -3.96
CA ILE A 110 23.31 8.71 -2.76
C ILE A 110 21.81 8.40 -2.90
N ARG A 111 21.07 9.22 -3.66
CA ARG A 111 19.63 9.04 -3.93
C ARG A 111 19.29 7.84 -4.81
N LYS A 112 20.30 7.27 -5.47
CA LYS A 112 20.20 6.10 -6.34
C LYS A 112 21.07 4.95 -5.83
N SER A 113 21.66 5.08 -4.65
CA SER A 113 22.55 4.07 -4.07
C SER A 113 21.84 3.22 -3.02
N VAL A 114 22.41 2.06 -2.74
CA VAL A 114 21.97 1.11 -1.72
C VAL A 114 23.11 0.77 -0.78
N ALA A 115 22.75 0.45 0.46
CA ALA A 115 23.66 0.01 1.51
C ALA A 115 23.23 -1.35 2.04
N PHE A 116 24.23 -2.15 2.42
CA PHE A 116 24.09 -3.52 2.86
C PHE A 116 24.65 -3.68 4.26
N TYR A 117 23.94 -4.47 5.06
CA TYR A 117 24.20 -4.60 6.48
C TYR A 117 24.12 -6.05 6.91
N LYS A 118 24.99 -6.43 7.84
CA LYS A 118 24.86 -7.69 8.57
C LYS A 118 24.04 -7.45 9.85
N PRO A 119 23.16 -8.37 10.23
CA PRO A 119 22.44 -8.26 11.49
C PRO A 119 23.39 -8.47 12.68
N VAL A 120 23.14 -7.77 13.78
CA VAL A 120 23.92 -7.87 15.03
C VAL A 120 22.99 -7.96 16.24
N GLY A 121 23.54 -8.41 17.37
CA GLY A 121 22.73 -8.63 18.58
C GLY A 121 21.81 -9.85 18.48
N ILE A 122 22.26 -10.91 17.80
CA ILE A 122 21.49 -12.14 17.60
C ILE A 122 21.30 -12.84 18.96
N PRO A 123 20.06 -13.14 19.39
CA PRO A 123 19.83 -13.86 20.64
C PRO A 123 20.40 -15.28 20.62
N ASP A 124 20.77 -15.78 21.79
CA ASP A 124 21.38 -17.11 21.93
C ASP A 124 20.50 -18.22 21.31
N GLY A 125 21.14 -19.08 20.53
CA GLY A 125 20.50 -20.19 19.82
C GLY A 125 19.84 -19.83 18.49
N PHE A 126 19.66 -18.53 18.17
CA PHE A 126 19.16 -18.11 16.86
C PHE A 126 20.27 -18.06 15.81
N ARG A 127 19.91 -18.33 14.55
CA ARG A 127 20.79 -18.37 13.39
C ARG A 127 20.35 -17.36 12.35
N VAL A 128 21.33 -16.70 11.73
CA VAL A 128 21.09 -15.72 10.65
C VAL A 128 20.60 -16.42 9.39
N LEU A 129 19.65 -15.80 8.70
CA LEU A 129 19.05 -16.30 7.45
C LEU A 129 19.40 -15.44 6.22
N GLY A 130 20.07 -14.31 6.43
CA GLY A 130 20.55 -13.42 5.37
C GLY A 130 20.89 -12.02 5.88
N HIS A 131 21.49 -11.22 5.00
CA HIS A 131 21.80 -9.82 5.24
C HIS A 131 20.66 -8.90 4.79
N TYR A 132 20.71 -7.67 5.31
CA TYR A 132 19.76 -6.62 5.02
C TYR A 132 20.28 -5.65 3.95
N CYS A 133 19.37 -5.07 3.16
CA CYS A 133 19.68 -4.03 2.19
C CYS A 133 18.59 -2.96 2.18
N GLN A 134 19.00 -1.69 2.04
CA GLN A 134 18.08 -0.58 1.81
C GLN A 134 18.69 0.53 0.94
N PRO A 135 17.85 1.40 0.34
CA PRO A 135 18.33 2.63 -0.29
C PRO A 135 19.02 3.57 0.72
N CYS A 136 20.17 4.15 0.35
CA CYS A 136 20.98 5.00 1.25
C CYS A 136 20.31 6.33 1.63
N TYR A 137 19.35 6.80 0.83
CA TYR A 137 18.66 8.06 1.11
C TYR A 137 17.55 7.93 2.17
N LYS A 138 17.23 6.70 2.58
CA LYS A 138 16.26 6.44 3.66
C LYS A 138 16.98 6.32 5.00
N PRO A 139 16.36 6.76 6.11
CA PRO A 139 16.85 6.42 7.44
C PRO A 139 16.87 4.88 7.60
N LEU A 140 17.70 4.37 8.52
CA LEU A 140 17.80 2.94 8.77
C LEU A 140 16.47 2.45 9.37
N ARG A 141 15.71 1.69 8.59
CA ARG A 141 14.44 1.12 9.01
C ARG A 141 14.16 -0.15 8.24
N GLY A 142 14.39 -1.26 8.90
CA GLY A 142 14.20 -2.59 8.34
C GLY A 142 14.36 -3.65 9.40
N PHE A 143 14.17 -4.89 8.98
CA PHE A 143 14.37 -6.05 9.83
C PHE A 143 14.97 -7.16 9.01
N VAL A 144 15.61 -8.11 9.69
CA VAL A 144 15.75 -9.48 9.20
C VAL A 144 15.24 -10.44 10.25
N LEU A 145 14.67 -11.55 9.82
CA LEU A 145 14.34 -12.64 10.72
C LEU A 145 15.55 -13.55 10.92
N VAL A 146 15.80 -13.90 12.17
CA VAL A 146 16.66 -15.01 12.56
C VAL A 146 15.81 -16.15 13.07
N ALA A 147 16.28 -17.39 12.94
CA ALA A 147 15.49 -18.57 13.31
C ALA A 147 16.25 -19.52 14.24
N ARG A 148 15.49 -20.26 15.05
CA ARG A 148 15.96 -21.44 15.78
C ARG A 148 14.93 -22.55 15.72
N GLU A 149 15.34 -23.77 16.04
CA GLU A 149 14.39 -24.87 16.22
C GLU A 149 13.58 -24.67 17.51
N ALA A 150 12.27 -24.92 17.45
CA ALA A 150 11.40 -24.83 18.62
C ALA A 150 11.78 -25.89 19.66
N GLU A 151 11.64 -25.59 20.95
CA GLU A 151 11.93 -26.58 22.01
C GLU A 151 10.92 -27.75 21.99
N ALA A 152 9.67 -27.50 21.59
CA ALA A 152 8.63 -28.53 21.51
C ALA A 152 8.90 -29.61 20.44
N SER A 153 9.63 -29.28 19.36
CA SER A 153 10.05 -30.28 18.36
C SER A 153 11.19 -31.18 18.87
N LYS A 154 11.74 -30.90 20.07
CA LYS A 154 12.70 -31.76 20.75
C LYS A 154 12.04 -32.77 21.71
N SER A 155 10.78 -32.57 22.10
CA SER A 155 10.19 -33.22 23.29
C SER A 155 9.12 -34.32 23.06
N GLU A 156 8.75 -34.67 21.83
CA GLU A 156 7.95 -35.89 21.62
C GLU A 156 8.85 -37.13 21.45
N ASN A 157 8.89 -37.95 22.51
CA ASN A 157 9.41 -39.31 22.62
C ASN A 157 10.82 -39.61 22.09
N THR A 158 11.81 -39.44 22.97
CA THR A 158 13.21 -39.86 22.81
C THR A 158 13.43 -41.39 22.78
N GLU A 159 12.41 -42.22 22.53
CA GLU A 159 12.58 -43.69 22.51
C GLU A 159 12.21 -44.37 21.18
N ILE A 160 11.62 -43.66 20.20
CA ILE A 160 11.50 -44.17 18.81
C ILE A 160 11.56 -42.98 17.84
N ARG A 161 12.71 -42.33 17.70
CA ARG A 161 12.94 -41.45 16.55
C ARG A 161 13.47 -42.30 15.41
N ASP A 162 12.66 -42.49 14.37
CA ASP A 162 13.17 -42.94 13.08
C ASP A 162 14.33 -42.00 12.70
N SER A 163 15.46 -42.56 12.26
CA SER A 163 16.72 -41.84 12.02
C SER A 163 16.67 -40.86 10.83
N ASP A 164 15.47 -40.51 10.34
CA ASP A 164 15.22 -39.87 9.05
C ASP A 164 14.68 -38.43 9.14
N GLU A 165 14.36 -37.90 10.32
CA GLU A 165 13.95 -36.49 10.43
C GLU A 165 15.15 -35.53 10.35
N LEU A 166 15.28 -34.90 9.19
CA LEU A 166 16.28 -33.84 8.95
C LEU A 166 16.01 -32.64 9.87
N PRO A 167 17.04 -32.03 10.50
CA PRO A 167 16.87 -30.85 11.34
C PRO A 167 16.28 -29.68 10.54
N ALA A 168 15.54 -28.79 11.20
CA ALA A 168 14.88 -27.68 10.53
C ALA A 168 15.89 -26.67 9.96
N LEU A 169 17.05 -26.53 10.62
CA LEU A 169 18.12 -25.63 10.22
C LEU A 169 19.44 -26.38 9.97
N ARG A 170 20.16 -25.99 8.93
CA ARG A 170 21.48 -26.58 8.62
C ARG A 170 22.43 -25.57 7.99
N ASN A 171 23.71 -25.67 8.31
CA ASN A 171 24.74 -24.87 7.67
C ASN A 171 24.80 -25.17 6.15
N PRO A 172 25.11 -24.17 5.30
CA PRO A 172 25.40 -24.41 3.89
C PRO A 172 26.59 -25.34 3.68
N LEU A 173 26.68 -25.91 2.47
CA LEU A 173 27.81 -26.75 2.06
C LEU A 173 29.01 -25.92 1.58
N ASP A 174 28.74 -24.78 0.95
CA ASP A 174 29.71 -23.81 0.43
C ASP A 174 28.97 -22.50 0.11
N TYR A 175 29.68 -21.52 -0.45
CA TYR A 175 29.13 -20.29 -1.01
C TYR A 175 29.54 -20.09 -2.47
N THR A 176 28.59 -19.58 -3.24
CA THR A 176 28.83 -19.13 -4.63
C THR A 176 28.90 -17.60 -4.65
N LEU A 177 29.96 -17.04 -5.25
CA LEU A 177 30.06 -15.60 -5.49
C LEU A 177 29.08 -15.21 -6.61
N VAL A 178 28.11 -14.37 -6.29
CA VAL A 178 27.08 -13.87 -7.20
C VAL A 178 27.57 -12.62 -7.92
N TRP A 179 28.21 -11.72 -7.18
CA TRP A 179 28.67 -10.44 -7.70
C TRP A 179 29.75 -9.83 -6.81
N CYS A 180 30.66 -9.04 -7.40
CA CYS A 180 31.56 -8.18 -6.64
C CYS A 180 31.77 -6.82 -7.34
N SER A 181 32.03 -5.78 -6.55
CA SER A 181 32.12 -4.40 -7.06
C SER A 181 33.40 -4.08 -7.83
N ASN A 182 34.42 -4.91 -7.72
CA ASN A 182 35.71 -4.79 -8.40
C ASN A 182 35.88 -5.81 -9.53
N ALA A 183 34.81 -6.45 -9.98
CA ALA A 183 34.84 -7.33 -11.14
C ALA A 183 35.44 -6.60 -12.35
N GLY A 184 36.67 -6.98 -12.75
CA GLY A 184 37.42 -6.36 -13.86
C GLY A 184 38.57 -5.44 -13.45
N ASP A 185 38.71 -5.10 -12.16
CA ASP A 185 39.86 -4.35 -11.65
C ASP A 185 41.07 -5.28 -11.43
N LYS A 186 42.28 -4.83 -11.80
CA LYS A 186 43.52 -5.63 -11.67
C LYS A 186 44.05 -5.74 -10.24
N GLU A 187 43.55 -4.89 -9.33
CA GLU A 187 43.96 -4.86 -7.91
C GLU A 187 42.74 -5.03 -7.00
N VAL A 188 42.89 -5.89 -5.99
CA VAL A 188 41.90 -6.07 -4.93
C VAL A 188 41.97 -4.83 -4.03
N SER A 189 41.03 -3.89 -4.20
CA SER A 189 40.90 -2.75 -3.31
C SER A 189 40.19 -3.13 -2.01
N ASN A 190 40.77 -2.73 -0.87
CA ASN A 190 40.06 -2.74 0.41
C ASN A 190 38.82 -1.85 0.31
N GLY A 191 37.64 -2.39 0.61
CA GLY A 191 36.36 -1.66 0.53
C GLY A 191 35.43 -2.11 -0.62
N SER A 192 35.80 -3.14 -1.38
CA SER A 192 34.89 -3.76 -2.36
C SER A 192 33.82 -4.62 -1.69
N GLY A 193 32.61 -4.62 -2.25
CA GLY A 193 31.51 -5.46 -1.80
C GLY A 193 31.50 -6.79 -2.54
N TYR A 194 31.35 -7.89 -1.80
CA TYR A 194 31.27 -9.25 -2.33
C TYR A 194 29.96 -9.90 -1.88
N PHE A 195 29.22 -10.48 -2.82
CA PHE A 195 27.88 -10.98 -2.61
C PHE A 195 27.86 -12.48 -2.78
N TRP A 196 27.48 -13.19 -1.73
CA TRP A 196 27.57 -14.64 -1.65
C TRP A 196 26.18 -15.23 -1.45
N ILE A 197 25.86 -16.25 -2.22
CA ILE A 197 24.67 -17.07 -1.98
C ILE A 197 25.10 -18.41 -1.36
N PRO A 198 24.50 -18.84 -0.24
CA PRO A 198 24.77 -20.15 0.33
C PRO A 198 24.32 -21.26 -0.62
N LEU A 199 25.13 -22.32 -0.73
CA LEU A 199 24.76 -23.57 -1.39
C LEU A 199 24.05 -24.48 -0.37
N PRO A 200 22.70 -24.60 -0.42
CA PRO A 200 21.99 -25.39 0.57
C PRO A 200 22.24 -26.89 0.41
N PRO A 201 22.28 -27.66 1.51
CA PRO A 201 22.22 -29.11 1.45
C PRO A 201 20.95 -29.61 0.74
N LYS A 202 20.97 -30.85 0.22
CA LYS A 202 19.78 -31.46 -0.39
C LYS A 202 18.61 -31.46 0.61
N GLY A 203 17.45 -30.98 0.17
CA GLY A 203 16.25 -30.85 1.01
C GLY A 203 16.16 -29.53 1.78
N TYR A 204 17.09 -28.59 1.58
CA TYR A 204 17.09 -27.27 2.20
C TYR A 204 17.04 -26.16 1.14
N LYS A 205 16.68 -24.95 1.56
CA LYS A 205 16.67 -23.73 0.75
C LYS A 205 17.43 -22.60 1.46
N ALA A 206 18.05 -21.75 0.64
CA ALA A 206 18.62 -20.49 1.09
C ALA A 206 17.52 -19.43 1.21
N LEU A 207 17.63 -18.51 2.17
CA LEU A 207 16.61 -17.47 2.42
C LEU A 207 17.14 -16.04 2.19
N GLY A 208 18.42 -15.91 1.87
CA GLY A 208 19.06 -14.63 1.65
C GLY A 208 20.53 -14.76 1.28
N TYR A 209 21.17 -13.62 1.10
CA TYR A 209 22.56 -13.49 0.69
C TYR A 209 23.41 -13.01 1.87
N LEU A 210 24.70 -13.32 1.81
CA LEU A 210 25.75 -12.73 2.64
C LEU A 210 26.47 -11.65 1.83
N VAL A 211 26.82 -10.55 2.49
CA VAL A 211 27.65 -9.50 1.93
C VAL A 211 28.88 -9.35 2.79
N THR A 212 30.06 -9.34 2.16
CA THR A 212 31.35 -9.11 2.83
C THR A 212 32.09 -7.95 2.18
N ASN A 213 33.03 -7.35 2.91
CA ASN A 213 33.92 -6.30 2.41
C ASN A 213 35.34 -6.82 2.07
N LYS A 214 35.49 -8.15 2.04
CA LYS A 214 36.72 -8.86 1.72
C LYS A 214 36.44 -10.04 0.78
N PRO A 215 37.40 -10.44 -0.07
CA PRO A 215 37.22 -11.47 -1.09
C PRO A 215 37.16 -12.90 -0.55
N GLU A 216 37.55 -13.15 0.71
CA GLU A 216 37.53 -14.50 1.27
C GLU A 216 36.08 -15.00 1.36
N LYS A 217 35.91 -16.31 1.10
CA LYS A 217 34.62 -16.97 1.29
C LYS A 217 34.19 -16.84 2.76
N PRO A 218 32.91 -16.55 3.05
CA PRO A 218 32.37 -16.54 4.40
C PRO A 218 32.52 -17.91 5.08
N HIS A 219 32.49 -17.92 6.41
CA HIS A 219 32.44 -19.17 7.17
C HIS A 219 31.07 -19.84 7.06
N LEU A 220 31.03 -21.18 7.13
CA LEU A 220 29.79 -21.95 6.94
C LEU A 220 28.78 -21.80 8.10
N ASP A 221 29.19 -21.23 9.24
CA ASP A 221 28.34 -21.00 10.40
C ASP A 221 27.68 -19.61 10.42
N GLU A 222 28.07 -18.70 9.52
CA GLU A 222 27.56 -17.31 9.43
C GLU A 222 26.08 -17.23 9.03
N ILE A 223 25.56 -18.21 8.29
CA ILE A 223 24.14 -18.28 7.88
C ILE A 223 23.65 -19.72 7.98
N SER A 224 22.33 -19.91 8.06
CA SER A 224 21.70 -21.23 7.99
C SER A 224 20.72 -21.31 6.83
N CYS A 225 20.65 -22.49 6.22
CA CYS A 225 19.61 -22.89 5.30
C CYS A 225 18.46 -23.55 6.07
N VAL A 226 17.25 -23.46 5.52
CA VAL A 226 16.03 -23.98 6.16
C VAL A 226 15.49 -25.15 5.36
N ARG A 227 14.98 -26.17 6.06
CA ARG A 227 14.38 -27.35 5.44
C ARG A 227 13.23 -26.93 4.51
N ALA A 228 13.17 -27.53 3.32
CA ALA A 228 12.38 -27.01 2.21
C ALA A 228 10.85 -26.97 2.48
N ASP A 229 10.33 -27.88 3.29
CA ASP A 229 8.92 -27.94 3.72
C ASP A 229 8.52 -26.79 4.67
N LEU A 230 9.49 -26.18 5.35
CA LEU A 230 9.33 -25.00 6.21
C LEU A 230 9.49 -23.68 5.43
N THR A 231 9.62 -23.74 4.10
CA THR A 231 9.80 -22.60 3.21
C THR A 231 8.65 -22.45 2.23
N ASP A 232 8.51 -21.26 1.67
CA ASP A 232 7.52 -20.94 0.64
C ASP A 232 8.17 -20.11 -0.48
N ILE A 233 7.43 -19.93 -1.57
CA ILE A 233 7.88 -19.20 -2.75
C ILE A 233 7.80 -17.69 -2.46
N CYS A 234 8.88 -16.99 -2.80
CA CYS A 234 8.94 -15.54 -2.77
C CYS A 234 9.15 -14.96 -4.17
N GLU A 235 8.81 -13.69 -4.34
CA GLU A 235 8.98 -12.94 -5.59
C GLU A 235 9.67 -11.59 -5.35
N PRO A 236 10.42 -11.08 -6.34
CA PRO A 236 10.92 -9.71 -6.30
C PRO A 236 9.77 -8.70 -6.25
N TYR A 237 9.83 -7.76 -5.31
CA TYR A 237 8.76 -6.80 -5.06
C TYR A 237 9.10 -5.39 -5.55
N ARG A 238 9.86 -4.61 -4.77
CA ARG A 238 10.32 -3.25 -5.18
C ARG A 238 11.77 -3.32 -5.62
N ALA A 239 12.06 -2.85 -6.84
CA ALA A 239 13.42 -2.60 -7.29
C ALA A 239 14.03 -1.49 -6.41
N MET A 240 15.08 -1.83 -5.67
CA MET A 240 15.81 -0.90 -4.81
C MET A 240 16.96 -0.25 -5.55
N PHE A 241 17.54 -0.97 -6.52
CA PHE A 241 18.72 -0.53 -7.26
C PHE A 241 18.84 -1.21 -8.62
N ASP A 242 19.31 -0.46 -9.62
CA ASP A 242 19.67 -0.97 -10.95
C ASP A 242 20.88 -0.21 -11.50
N ALA A 243 22.08 -0.80 -11.32
CA ALA A 243 23.34 -0.29 -11.85
C ALA A 243 23.42 -0.40 -13.37
N SER A 244 22.63 -1.24 -14.04
CA SER A 244 22.75 -1.48 -15.48
C SER A 244 22.54 -0.20 -16.30
N SER A 245 21.79 0.75 -15.73
CA SER A 245 21.55 2.08 -16.31
C SER A 245 22.67 3.10 -16.05
N VAL A 246 23.61 2.80 -15.14
CA VAL A 246 24.65 3.72 -14.65
C VAL A 246 26.07 3.21 -14.95
N ILE A 247 26.31 1.91 -14.83
CA ILE A 247 27.58 1.21 -15.09
C ILE A 247 27.26 -0.04 -15.92
N PRO A 248 27.06 0.08 -17.24
CA PRO A 248 26.68 -1.03 -18.11
C PRO A 248 27.68 -2.20 -18.11
N GLU A 249 28.93 -1.92 -17.78
CA GLU A 249 30.04 -2.90 -17.76
C GLU A 249 29.92 -3.91 -16.62
N ILE A 250 29.20 -3.56 -15.54
CA ILE A 250 29.00 -4.40 -14.37
C ILE A 250 27.52 -4.31 -13.97
N PRO A 251 26.62 -5.02 -14.69
CA PRO A 251 25.20 -4.96 -14.39
C PRO A 251 24.96 -5.58 -13.01
N PHE A 252 24.18 -4.89 -12.19
CA PHE A 252 23.83 -5.30 -10.83
C PHE A 252 22.49 -4.70 -10.45
N GLN A 253 21.56 -5.56 -10.07
CA GLN A 253 20.21 -5.19 -9.72
C GLN A 253 19.86 -5.77 -8.36
N VAL A 254 19.08 -5.02 -7.59
CA VAL A 254 18.70 -5.40 -6.22
C VAL A 254 17.21 -5.11 -6.02
N TRP A 255 16.51 -6.08 -5.44
CA TRP A 255 15.09 -6.01 -5.15
C TRP A 255 14.82 -6.40 -3.71
N SER A 256 13.81 -5.76 -3.12
CA SER A 256 13.15 -6.30 -1.93
C SER A 256 12.34 -7.54 -2.30
N LEU A 257 12.09 -8.40 -1.32
CA LEU A 257 11.33 -9.64 -1.49
C LEU A 257 10.00 -9.59 -0.76
N ARG A 258 9.04 -10.37 -1.26
CA ARG A 258 7.81 -10.69 -0.55
C ARG A 258 7.36 -12.11 -0.85
N PRO A 259 6.54 -12.72 0.00
CA PRO A 259 5.85 -13.98 -0.32
C PRO A 259 5.01 -13.86 -1.59
N SER A 260 4.97 -14.93 -2.39
CA SER A 260 4.14 -15.00 -3.60
C SER A 260 2.67 -15.25 -3.24
N ASP A 261 2.40 -16.18 -2.33
CA ASP A 261 1.08 -16.39 -1.74
C ASP A 261 0.84 -15.43 -0.57
N ARG A 262 -0.28 -14.68 -0.62
CA ARG A 262 -0.55 -13.53 0.26
C ARG A 262 -2.04 -13.39 0.55
N GLY A 263 -2.35 -12.51 1.49
CA GLY A 263 -3.69 -12.33 2.03
C GLY A 263 -3.88 -13.11 3.32
N MET A 264 -5.10 -13.14 3.82
CA MET A 264 -5.46 -13.68 5.12
C MET A 264 -5.04 -15.15 5.32
N TRP A 265 -5.05 -15.93 4.24
CA TRP A 265 -4.71 -17.36 4.27
C TRP A 265 -3.27 -17.67 3.85
N GLY A 266 -2.55 -16.69 3.32
CA GLY A 266 -1.18 -16.85 2.84
C GLY A 266 -0.25 -17.23 3.99
N LYS A 267 0.54 -18.29 3.80
CA LYS A 267 1.44 -18.82 4.84
C LYS A 267 2.86 -18.30 4.74
N GLY A 268 3.24 -17.70 3.63
CA GLY A 268 4.59 -17.19 3.43
C GLY A 268 4.93 -16.03 4.37
N VAL A 269 6.12 -16.06 4.96
CA VAL A 269 6.65 -15.11 5.92
C VAL A 269 7.91 -14.47 5.34
N SER A 270 7.90 -13.14 5.20
CA SER A 270 9.07 -12.41 4.71
C SER A 270 10.20 -12.43 5.75
N VAL A 271 11.41 -12.73 5.28
CA VAL A 271 12.62 -12.78 6.12
C VAL A 271 13.28 -11.40 6.23
N GLY A 272 12.82 -10.40 5.46
CA GLY A 272 13.42 -9.06 5.42
C GLY A 272 14.74 -8.97 4.63
N THR A 273 15.12 -10.03 3.94
CA THR A 273 16.30 -10.09 3.06
C THR A 273 16.01 -9.50 1.68
N PHE A 274 17.00 -9.52 0.80
CA PHE A 274 16.93 -8.99 -0.56
C PHE A 274 17.27 -10.05 -1.61
N PHE A 275 16.89 -9.78 -2.85
CA PHE A 275 17.37 -10.49 -4.03
C PHE A 275 18.33 -9.60 -4.81
N CYS A 276 19.42 -10.18 -5.32
CA CYS A 276 20.31 -9.48 -6.23
C CYS A 276 20.77 -10.39 -7.37
N SER A 277 20.98 -9.79 -8.54
CA SER A 277 21.51 -10.48 -9.72
C SER A 277 22.25 -9.52 -10.63
N SER A 278 23.19 -10.05 -11.42
CA SER A 278 23.81 -9.31 -12.53
C SER A 278 22.92 -9.28 -13.76
N TYR A 279 22.10 -10.31 -13.95
CA TYR A 279 21.13 -10.41 -15.02
C TYR A 279 19.98 -11.30 -14.54
N TRP A 280 18.76 -10.77 -14.53
CA TRP A 280 17.57 -11.53 -14.17
C TRP A 280 16.47 -11.26 -15.17
N ILE A 281 15.86 -12.32 -15.69
CA ILE A 281 14.69 -12.23 -16.54
C ILE A 281 13.45 -12.47 -15.68
N LYS A 282 12.47 -11.59 -15.82
CA LYS A 282 11.20 -11.74 -15.11
C LYS A 282 10.55 -13.09 -15.41
N GLY A 283 10.36 -13.91 -14.37
CA GLY A 283 9.76 -15.24 -14.46
C GLY A 283 10.73 -16.39 -14.15
N GLU A 284 12.03 -16.13 -14.02
CA GLU A 284 12.99 -17.13 -13.52
C GLU A 284 12.78 -17.42 -12.04
N GLU A 285 12.95 -18.70 -11.65
CA GLU A 285 12.89 -19.13 -10.25
C GLU A 285 14.02 -18.47 -9.45
N LEU A 286 13.69 -17.93 -8.28
CA LEU A 286 14.70 -17.34 -7.40
C LEU A 286 15.52 -18.44 -6.72
N PRO A 287 16.83 -18.25 -6.53
CA PRO A 287 17.67 -19.21 -5.83
C PRO A 287 17.46 -19.17 -4.30
N ILE A 288 16.50 -18.39 -3.83
CA ILE A 288 16.14 -18.20 -2.43
C ILE A 288 14.62 -18.32 -2.23
N ALA A 289 14.23 -18.65 -1.01
CA ALA A 289 12.84 -18.81 -0.58
C ALA A 289 12.48 -17.84 0.55
N CYS A 290 11.20 -17.74 0.90
CA CYS A 290 10.77 -17.17 2.17
C CYS A 290 10.41 -18.28 3.16
N LEU A 291 10.13 -17.91 4.41
CA LEU A 291 9.68 -18.86 5.43
C LEU A 291 8.20 -19.20 5.23
N LYS A 292 7.75 -20.31 5.81
CA LYS A 292 6.34 -20.72 5.82
C LYS A 292 5.84 -20.87 7.26
N ASN A 293 4.74 -20.21 7.59
CA ASN A 293 4.09 -20.41 8.88
C ASN A 293 3.19 -21.64 8.84
N LEU A 294 3.60 -22.70 9.53
CA LEU A 294 2.83 -23.94 9.69
C LEU A 294 2.01 -23.96 10.99
N ASN A 295 2.17 -22.95 11.86
CA ASN A 295 1.39 -22.82 13.09
C ASN A 295 0.00 -22.27 12.79
N SER A 296 -1.01 -23.14 12.78
CA SER A 296 -2.41 -22.78 12.55
C SER A 296 -3.03 -21.92 13.65
N MET A 297 -2.47 -21.93 14.86
CA MET A 297 -2.99 -21.16 16.01
C MET A 297 -2.67 -19.67 15.91
N LEU A 298 -1.67 -19.30 15.10
CA LEU A 298 -1.21 -17.92 14.94
C LEU A 298 -1.04 -17.16 16.28
N PRO A 299 -0.26 -17.69 17.24
CA PRO A 299 -0.20 -17.17 18.62
C PRO A 299 0.33 -15.72 18.71
N ALA A 300 0.98 -15.25 17.66
CA ALA A 300 1.50 -13.89 17.54
C ALA A 300 0.42 -12.86 17.14
N MET A 301 -0.75 -13.29 16.69
CA MET A 301 -1.83 -12.36 16.35
C MET A 301 -2.38 -11.68 17.63
N PRO A 302 -2.77 -10.40 17.55
CA PRO A 302 -3.29 -9.67 18.72
C PRO A 302 -4.65 -10.19 19.15
N GLN A 303 -4.88 -10.28 20.46
CA GLN A 303 -6.20 -10.56 21.02
C GLN A 303 -7.10 -9.33 20.98
N LEU A 304 -8.41 -9.48 21.23
CA LEU A 304 -9.39 -8.39 21.12
C LEU A 304 -8.99 -7.12 21.93
N GLN A 305 -8.52 -7.29 23.16
CA GLN A 305 -8.06 -6.14 23.96
C GLN A 305 -6.81 -5.47 23.36
N GLN A 306 -5.91 -6.24 22.75
CA GLN A 306 -4.73 -5.72 22.06
C GLN A 306 -5.12 -5.01 20.76
N ILE A 307 -6.11 -5.52 20.01
CA ILE A 307 -6.69 -4.84 18.84
C ILE A 307 -7.19 -3.44 19.23
N HIS A 308 -7.99 -3.34 20.29
CA HIS A 308 -8.50 -2.05 20.77
C HIS A 308 -7.36 -1.09 21.14
N ALA A 309 -6.33 -1.58 21.85
CA ALA A 309 -5.16 -0.77 22.20
C ALA A 309 -4.37 -0.31 20.95
N LEU A 310 -4.24 -1.16 19.93
CA LEU A 310 -3.59 -0.80 18.67
C LEU A 310 -4.37 0.27 17.92
N ILE A 311 -5.70 0.16 17.84
CA ILE A 311 -6.56 1.15 17.20
C ILE A 311 -6.55 2.46 17.97
N GLU A 312 -6.60 2.43 19.30
CA GLU A 312 -6.49 3.63 20.13
C GLU A 312 -5.16 4.38 19.91
N HIS A 313 -4.06 3.63 19.76
CA HIS A 313 -2.72 4.20 19.61
C HIS A 313 -2.40 4.69 18.19
N TYR A 314 -2.86 3.95 17.15
CA TYR A 314 -2.50 4.22 15.75
C TYR A 314 -3.65 4.72 14.88
N GLY A 315 -4.90 4.59 15.33
CA GLY A 315 -6.11 4.94 14.59
C GLY A 315 -5.97 6.28 13.88
N PRO A 316 -5.88 6.29 12.53
CA PRO A 316 -5.65 7.52 11.79
C PRO A 316 -6.82 8.49 11.91
N THR A 317 -6.53 9.78 11.82
CA THR A 317 -7.57 10.80 11.63
C THR A 317 -7.80 11.02 10.14
N VAL A 318 -9.04 10.80 9.71
CA VAL A 318 -9.46 10.98 8.32
C VAL A 318 -10.00 12.39 8.15
N PHE A 319 -9.32 13.23 7.37
CA PHE A 319 -9.78 14.57 7.03
C PHE A 319 -10.48 14.58 5.67
N PHE A 320 -11.68 15.14 5.64
CA PHE A 320 -12.44 15.38 4.42
C PHE A 320 -12.12 16.77 3.87
N HIS A 321 -12.23 16.93 2.55
CA HIS A 321 -11.94 18.21 1.90
C HIS A 321 -12.82 19.34 2.50
N PRO A 322 -12.31 20.59 2.66
CA PRO A 322 -13.10 21.68 3.26
C PRO A 322 -14.36 22.09 2.46
N GLU A 323 -14.42 21.69 1.18
CA GLU A 323 -15.58 21.86 0.31
C GLU A 323 -16.36 20.56 0.07
N GLU A 324 -16.14 19.54 0.90
CA GLU A 324 -16.91 18.30 0.87
C GLU A 324 -18.35 18.57 1.35
N VAL A 325 -19.32 18.04 0.60
CA VAL A 325 -20.74 18.14 0.91
C VAL A 325 -21.34 16.77 1.22
N TYR A 326 -20.73 15.70 0.72
CA TYR A 326 -21.14 14.31 0.92
C TYR A 326 -20.26 13.68 2.01
N LEU A 327 -20.64 13.90 3.27
CA LEU A 327 -19.85 13.43 4.40
C LEU A 327 -20.15 11.96 4.72
N PRO A 328 -19.26 11.26 5.45
CA PRO A 328 -19.53 9.91 5.90
C PRO A 328 -20.68 9.87 6.93
N SER A 329 -21.18 8.66 7.17
CA SER A 329 -22.12 8.37 8.26
C SER A 329 -21.90 6.94 8.76
N SER A 330 -22.51 6.56 9.89
CA SER A 330 -22.66 5.13 10.18
C SER A 330 -23.69 4.49 9.26
N VAL A 331 -23.51 3.20 8.97
CA VAL A 331 -24.50 2.36 8.29
C VAL A 331 -25.85 2.37 9.03
N GLU A 332 -25.83 2.33 10.37
CA GLU A 332 -27.03 2.39 11.21
C GLU A 332 -27.81 3.69 10.99
N TRP A 333 -27.10 4.83 10.94
CA TRP A 333 -27.72 6.12 10.63
C TRP A 333 -28.32 6.12 9.23
N PHE A 334 -27.62 5.59 8.23
CA PHE A 334 -28.10 5.51 6.86
C PHE A 334 -29.41 4.72 6.75
N PHE A 335 -29.49 3.55 7.38
CA PHE A 335 -30.71 2.74 7.41
C PHE A 335 -31.83 3.43 8.18
N SER A 336 -31.54 3.96 9.37
CA SER A 336 -32.52 4.66 10.21
C SER A 336 -33.11 5.92 9.56
N ASN A 337 -32.41 6.51 8.59
CA ASN A 337 -32.86 7.68 7.84
C ASN A 337 -33.59 7.35 6.53
N GLY A 338 -33.99 6.09 6.34
CA GLY A 338 -34.94 5.70 5.29
C GLY A 338 -34.30 5.11 4.03
N ALA A 339 -33.11 4.53 4.13
CA ALA A 339 -32.60 3.67 3.07
C ALA A 339 -33.56 2.49 2.82
N LEU A 340 -33.69 2.10 1.56
CA LEU A 340 -34.65 1.12 1.10
C LEU A 340 -33.95 -0.02 0.37
N LEU A 341 -34.41 -1.25 0.61
CA LEU A 341 -34.03 -2.44 -0.15
C LEU A 341 -34.98 -2.58 -1.34
N TYR A 342 -34.42 -2.60 -2.53
CA TYR A 342 -35.15 -2.87 -3.75
C TYR A 342 -34.91 -4.29 -4.23
N ARG A 343 -35.93 -4.85 -4.86
CA ARG A 343 -35.89 -6.15 -5.54
C ARG A 343 -36.21 -5.97 -7.00
N LYS A 344 -35.50 -6.69 -7.86
CA LYS A 344 -35.75 -6.69 -9.30
C LYS A 344 -37.20 -7.04 -9.62
N GLY A 345 -37.84 -6.20 -10.42
CA GLY A 345 -39.26 -6.32 -10.79
C GLY A 345 -40.25 -5.77 -9.76
N ALA A 346 -39.80 -5.39 -8.56
CA ALA A 346 -40.63 -4.66 -7.60
C ALA A 346 -40.64 -3.16 -7.93
N THR A 347 -41.78 -2.52 -7.70
CA THR A 347 -41.96 -1.07 -7.94
C THR A 347 -41.76 -0.22 -6.69
N MET A 348 -41.74 -0.84 -5.50
CA MET A 348 -41.54 -0.18 -4.21
C MET A 348 -40.37 -0.82 -3.46
N GLY A 349 -39.58 0.01 -2.78
CA GLY A 349 -38.54 -0.45 -1.88
C GLY A 349 -39.08 -0.80 -0.50
N GLU A 350 -38.45 -1.75 0.16
CA GLU A 350 -38.76 -2.22 1.51
C GLU A 350 -37.86 -1.51 2.53
N ALA A 351 -38.39 -1.20 3.72
CA ALA A 351 -37.61 -0.57 4.77
C ALA A 351 -36.51 -1.50 5.29
N ILE A 352 -35.32 -0.94 5.50
CA ILE A 352 -34.19 -1.64 6.09
C ILE A 352 -34.18 -1.37 7.61
N ASP A 353 -34.06 -2.43 8.42
CA ASP A 353 -33.86 -2.26 9.86
C ASP A 353 -32.51 -1.59 10.16
N ALA A 354 -32.39 -0.87 11.28
CA ALA A 354 -31.17 -0.17 11.67
C ALA A 354 -29.92 -1.08 11.72
N THR A 355 -30.10 -2.36 12.05
CA THR A 355 -29.02 -3.37 12.09
C THR A 355 -28.71 -3.99 10.72
N GLY A 356 -29.56 -3.75 9.73
CA GLY A 356 -29.53 -4.41 8.43
C GLY A 356 -30.13 -5.82 8.44
N SER A 357 -30.89 -6.20 9.48
CA SER A 357 -31.36 -7.58 9.64
C SER A 357 -32.40 -8.04 8.62
N SER A 358 -33.05 -7.10 7.92
CA SER A 358 -33.95 -7.41 6.82
C SER A 358 -33.23 -7.66 5.49
N LEU A 359 -31.90 -7.49 5.44
CA LEU A 359 -31.13 -7.69 4.22
C LEU A 359 -30.90 -9.18 3.90
N PRO A 360 -30.93 -9.58 2.61
CA PRO A 360 -30.51 -10.91 2.19
C PRO A 360 -29.06 -11.21 2.59
N VAL A 361 -28.87 -12.30 3.33
CA VAL A 361 -27.57 -12.72 3.91
C VAL A 361 -26.80 -13.60 2.93
N GLY A 362 -25.52 -13.30 2.71
CA GLY A 362 -24.59 -14.10 1.92
C GLY A 362 -24.90 -14.12 0.42
N GLY A 363 -24.39 -15.10 -0.31
CA GLY A 363 -24.57 -15.25 -1.76
C GLY A 363 -23.55 -14.46 -2.57
N THR A 364 -23.92 -14.10 -3.79
CA THR A 364 -23.10 -13.31 -4.73
C THR A 364 -23.88 -12.11 -5.22
N ASN A 365 -23.20 -11.17 -5.86
CA ASN A 365 -23.89 -10.13 -6.61
C ASN A 365 -24.58 -10.71 -7.87
N ASP A 366 -25.86 -11.04 -7.74
CA ASP A 366 -26.73 -11.61 -8.77
C ASP A 366 -27.64 -10.57 -9.45
N GLY A 367 -27.57 -9.31 -9.00
CA GLY A 367 -28.42 -8.20 -9.47
C GLY A 367 -29.91 -8.34 -9.11
N GLU A 368 -30.27 -9.23 -8.18
CA GLU A 368 -31.66 -9.40 -7.75
C GLU A 368 -32.09 -8.35 -6.72
N PHE A 369 -31.14 -7.81 -5.95
CA PHE A 369 -31.38 -6.83 -4.89
C PHE A 369 -30.37 -5.69 -4.94
N TRP A 370 -30.79 -4.48 -4.55
CA TRP A 370 -29.89 -3.34 -4.32
C TRP A 370 -30.45 -2.44 -3.23
N ILE A 371 -29.58 -1.65 -2.59
CA ILE A 371 -30.00 -0.58 -1.67
C ILE A 371 -30.09 0.74 -2.43
N ASP A 372 -31.07 1.59 -2.12
CA ASP A 372 -31.13 2.98 -2.57
C ASP A 372 -31.53 3.89 -1.41
N MET A 373 -31.29 5.19 -1.58
CA MET A 373 -31.73 6.23 -0.66
C MET A 373 -33.24 6.36 -0.61
N PRO A 374 -33.79 7.03 0.43
CA PRO A 374 -35.21 7.34 0.48
C PRO A 374 -35.68 8.02 -0.81
N ASN A 375 -36.91 7.71 -1.20
CA ASN A 375 -37.58 8.27 -2.38
C ASN A 375 -38.45 9.51 -2.05
N ASP A 376 -38.24 10.09 -0.86
CA ASP A 376 -38.93 11.27 -0.35
C ASP A 376 -37.96 12.44 -0.11
N ASP A 377 -38.46 13.52 0.50
CA ASP A 377 -37.70 14.76 0.74
C ASP A 377 -36.44 14.56 1.61
N ARG A 378 -36.29 13.41 2.27
CA ARG A 378 -35.08 13.07 3.04
C ARG A 378 -33.88 12.74 2.15
N ARG A 379 -34.06 12.46 0.87
CA ARG A 379 -32.96 12.04 -0.04
C ARG A 379 -31.76 13.00 -0.01
N GLU A 380 -32.01 14.30 -0.10
CA GLU A 380 -30.94 15.32 -0.11
C GLU A 380 -30.28 15.49 1.26
N PHE A 381 -30.98 15.18 2.34
CA PHE A 381 -30.41 15.13 3.69
C PHE A 381 -29.51 13.91 3.86
N VAL A 382 -29.98 12.73 3.44
CA VAL A 382 -29.22 11.47 3.51
C VAL A 382 -27.96 11.52 2.65
N LYS A 383 -28.00 12.14 1.46
CA LYS A 383 -26.82 12.37 0.60
C LYS A 383 -25.68 13.06 1.32
N ARG A 384 -25.98 14.03 2.19
CA ARG A 384 -24.96 14.82 2.88
C ARG A 384 -24.26 14.04 3.99
N GLY A 385 -24.81 12.89 4.37
CA GLY A 385 -24.34 12.10 5.49
C GLY A 385 -24.49 12.81 6.84
N ASP A 386 -23.90 12.20 7.87
CA ASP A 386 -23.88 12.73 9.22
C ASP A 386 -22.55 12.37 9.87
N LEU A 387 -21.63 13.33 9.80
CA LEU A 387 -20.28 13.20 10.32
C LEU A 387 -20.25 12.85 11.82
N LYS A 388 -21.29 13.22 12.59
CA LYS A 388 -21.38 12.90 14.02
C LYS A 388 -21.59 11.41 14.28
N SER A 389 -22.36 10.74 13.43
CA SER A 389 -22.58 9.29 13.50
C SER A 389 -21.45 8.48 12.86
N ALA A 390 -20.58 9.12 12.06
CA ALA A 390 -19.57 8.42 11.28
C ALA A 390 -18.57 7.68 12.18
N LYS A 391 -18.29 6.44 11.81
CA LYS A 391 -17.29 5.57 12.44
C LYS A 391 -16.61 4.71 11.37
N LEU A 392 -15.42 4.21 11.69
CA LEU A 392 -14.70 3.27 10.82
C LEU A 392 -15.02 1.84 11.22
N TYR A 393 -15.20 0.98 10.22
CA TYR A 393 -15.45 -0.45 10.42
C TYR A 393 -14.15 -1.21 10.20
N ALA A 394 -13.58 -1.76 11.28
CA ALA A 394 -12.28 -2.39 11.29
C ALA A 394 -12.38 -3.89 10.98
N HIS A 395 -11.66 -4.33 9.95
CA HIS A 395 -11.38 -5.74 9.67
C HIS A 395 -9.93 -6.04 10.02
N VAL A 396 -9.70 -6.96 10.96
CA VAL A 396 -8.37 -7.32 11.44
C VAL A 396 -7.99 -8.69 10.89
N LYS A 397 -6.96 -8.74 10.03
CA LYS A 397 -6.55 -9.97 9.34
C LYS A 397 -5.05 -10.25 9.48
N PRO A 398 -4.64 -11.53 9.55
CA PRO A 398 -3.25 -11.92 9.41
C PRO A 398 -2.64 -11.42 8.09
N ALA A 399 -1.39 -10.97 8.16
CA ALA A 399 -0.59 -10.60 7.01
C ALA A 399 0.81 -11.23 7.11
N LEU A 400 1.42 -11.52 5.95
CA LEU A 400 2.77 -12.11 5.87
C LEU A 400 2.92 -13.35 6.77
N GLY A 401 2.00 -14.31 6.61
CA GLY A 401 1.98 -15.54 7.41
C GLY A 401 1.65 -15.31 8.89
N GLY A 402 0.97 -14.20 9.25
CA GLY A 402 0.62 -13.87 10.63
C GLY A 402 1.77 -13.34 11.48
N THR A 403 2.88 -12.94 10.84
CA THR A 403 3.95 -12.16 11.49
C THR A 403 3.66 -10.66 11.48
N PHE A 404 2.67 -10.25 10.69
CA PHE A 404 2.09 -8.92 10.71
C PHE A 404 0.57 -9.02 10.86
N THR A 405 -0.03 -7.94 11.37
CA THR A 405 -1.48 -7.74 11.39
C THR A 405 -1.82 -6.57 10.47
N ASP A 406 -2.74 -6.82 9.54
CA ASP A 406 -3.37 -5.77 8.75
C ASP A 406 -4.71 -5.37 9.42
N ILE A 407 -4.88 -4.09 9.71
CA ILE A 407 -6.15 -3.50 10.19
C ILE A 407 -6.71 -2.63 9.08
N ALA A 408 -7.65 -3.18 8.31
CA ALA A 408 -8.36 -2.46 7.26
C ALA A 408 -9.52 -1.67 7.86
N MET A 409 -9.49 -0.35 7.71
CA MET A 409 -10.47 0.59 8.25
C MET A 409 -11.37 1.09 7.12
N TRP A 410 -12.61 0.63 7.12
CA TRP A 410 -13.60 0.99 6.11
C TRP A 410 -14.41 2.21 6.54
N VAL A 411 -14.58 3.17 5.64
CA VAL A 411 -15.46 4.33 5.80
C VAL A 411 -16.65 4.21 4.85
N PHE A 412 -17.83 4.51 5.36
CA PHE A 412 -19.06 4.54 4.57
C PHE A 412 -19.52 5.97 4.33
N CYS A 413 -19.64 6.36 3.07
CA CYS A 413 -20.32 7.57 2.65
C CYS A 413 -21.66 7.18 2.00
N PRO A 414 -22.81 7.74 2.43
CA PRO A 414 -24.10 7.46 1.80
C PRO A 414 -24.16 7.78 0.31
N PHE A 415 -23.30 8.69 -0.16
CA PHE A 415 -23.27 9.15 -1.54
C PHE A 415 -21.85 9.53 -1.96
N ASN A 416 -21.47 9.15 -3.17
CA ASN A 416 -20.28 9.63 -3.87
C ASN A 416 -20.71 10.72 -4.85
N GLY A 417 -20.00 11.85 -4.87
CA GLY A 417 -20.34 13.01 -5.69
C GLY A 417 -19.83 12.95 -7.13
N PRO A 418 -20.17 13.94 -7.97
CA PRO A 418 -19.74 13.95 -9.37
C PRO A 418 -18.22 14.14 -9.50
N SER A 419 -17.64 13.42 -10.46
CA SER A 419 -16.21 13.46 -10.76
C SER A 419 -15.80 14.76 -11.46
N THR A 420 -14.51 15.10 -11.37
CA THR A 420 -13.91 16.20 -12.13
C THR A 420 -12.87 15.68 -13.11
N LEU A 421 -13.04 15.96 -14.40
CA LEU A 421 -12.06 15.61 -15.43
C LEU A 421 -10.94 16.65 -15.47
N LYS A 422 -9.69 16.19 -15.56
CA LYS A 422 -8.51 17.05 -15.79
C LYS A 422 -7.88 16.77 -17.15
N LEU A 423 -7.55 17.85 -17.87
CA LEU A 423 -6.90 17.84 -19.18
C LEU A 423 -5.77 18.87 -19.22
N GLY A 424 -4.58 18.43 -18.79
CA GLY A 424 -3.43 19.32 -18.61
C GLY A 424 -3.74 20.40 -17.57
N ILE A 425 -3.85 21.65 -18.02
CA ILE A 425 -4.14 22.81 -17.16
C ILE A 425 -5.63 23.07 -16.97
N MET A 426 -6.50 22.40 -17.71
CA MET A 426 -7.94 22.59 -17.64
C MET A 426 -8.58 21.56 -16.69
N SER A 427 -9.57 21.97 -15.91
CA SER A 427 -10.42 21.08 -15.11
C SER A 427 -11.88 21.33 -15.47
N MET A 428 -12.64 20.25 -15.63
CA MET A 428 -14.04 20.25 -16.05
C MET A 428 -14.83 19.37 -15.07
N PRO A 429 -15.58 19.96 -14.14
CA PRO A 429 -16.48 19.19 -13.29
C PRO A 429 -17.61 18.61 -14.13
N PHE A 430 -17.93 17.33 -13.93
CA PHE A 430 -19.15 16.74 -14.50
C PHE A 430 -20.37 17.17 -13.69
N SER A 431 -21.55 17.07 -14.30
CA SER A 431 -22.80 17.35 -13.56
C SER A 431 -23.19 16.16 -12.69
N LYS A 432 -23.13 14.95 -13.24
CA LYS A 432 -23.55 13.70 -12.59
C LYS A 432 -22.61 12.52 -12.80
N VAL A 433 -21.66 12.62 -13.73
CA VAL A 433 -20.80 11.48 -14.06
C VAL A 433 -19.92 11.14 -12.86
N GLY A 434 -19.95 9.87 -12.46
CA GLY A 434 -19.19 9.33 -11.33
C GLY A 434 -19.89 9.41 -9.97
N GLU A 435 -21.07 10.04 -9.88
CA GLU A 435 -21.86 10.02 -8.64
C GLU A 435 -22.54 8.65 -8.47
N HIS A 436 -22.71 8.17 -7.24
CA HIS A 436 -23.44 6.94 -6.95
C HIS A 436 -23.90 6.86 -5.49
N VAL A 437 -24.95 6.08 -5.24
CA VAL A 437 -25.45 5.80 -3.87
C VAL A 437 -24.60 4.71 -3.23
N GLY A 438 -24.28 4.92 -1.95
CA GLY A 438 -23.40 4.08 -1.16
C GLY A 438 -21.97 4.18 -1.65
N ASP A 439 -21.01 4.38 -0.76
CA ASP A 439 -19.61 4.47 -1.11
C ASP A 439 -18.76 3.91 0.02
N TRP A 440 -17.91 2.96 -0.32
CA TRP A 440 -17.08 2.22 0.61
C TRP A 440 -15.62 2.43 0.24
N GLU A 441 -14.94 3.21 1.06
CA GLU A 441 -13.52 3.50 0.93
C GLU A 441 -12.76 2.91 2.12
N HIS A 442 -11.46 2.67 1.97
CA HIS A 442 -10.67 2.12 3.06
C HIS A 442 -9.20 2.52 3.02
N PHE A 443 -8.53 2.31 4.14
CA PHE A 443 -7.08 2.29 4.26
C PHE A 443 -6.69 1.17 5.24
N THR A 444 -5.46 0.66 5.13
CA THR A 444 -5.03 -0.52 5.90
C THR A 444 -3.73 -0.24 6.62
N LEU A 445 -3.73 -0.39 7.94
CA LEU A 445 -2.52 -0.29 8.76
C LEU A 445 -1.83 -1.64 8.79
N ARG A 446 -0.51 -1.68 8.63
CA ARG A 446 0.30 -2.89 8.78
C ARG A 446 1.19 -2.80 10.01
N ILE A 447 0.97 -3.70 10.96
CA ILE A 447 1.58 -3.69 12.29
C ILE A 447 2.42 -4.96 12.47
N SER A 448 3.65 -4.83 12.98
CA SER A 448 4.50 -5.99 13.29
C SER A 448 3.98 -6.72 14.51
N ASN A 449 3.79 -8.03 14.42
CA ASN A 449 3.37 -8.84 15.56
C ASN A 449 4.52 -9.14 16.53
N PHE A 450 5.76 -8.81 16.18
CA PHE A 450 6.92 -8.94 17.06
C PHE A 450 6.96 -7.83 18.12
N THR A 451 6.54 -6.62 17.77
CA THR A 451 6.72 -5.42 18.61
C THR A 451 5.44 -4.61 18.81
N GLY A 452 4.43 -4.81 17.96
CA GLY A 452 3.27 -3.92 17.84
C GLY A 452 3.57 -2.58 17.17
N GLU A 453 4.71 -2.43 16.51
CA GLU A 453 5.06 -1.20 15.79
C GLU A 453 4.29 -1.06 14.46
N LEU A 454 3.83 0.15 14.13
CA LEU A 454 3.26 0.50 12.82
C LEU A 454 4.36 0.61 11.76
N TRP A 455 4.28 -0.22 10.72
CA TRP A 455 5.27 -0.25 9.62
C TRP A 455 4.87 0.58 8.41
N SER A 456 3.61 0.51 8.02
CA SER A 456 3.12 1.21 6.84
C SER A 456 1.59 1.33 6.86
N ILE A 457 1.07 2.24 6.04
CA ILE A 457 -0.36 2.38 5.77
C ILE A 457 -0.59 2.28 4.27
N TYR A 458 -1.54 1.45 3.87
CA TYR A 458 -2.09 1.39 2.52
C TYR A 458 -3.20 2.43 2.36
N PHE A 459 -3.09 3.25 1.32
CA PHE A 459 -4.09 4.24 0.97
C PHE A 459 -4.81 3.78 -0.31
N SER A 460 -6.09 3.43 -0.21
CA SER A 460 -6.90 3.02 -1.36
C SER A 460 -7.20 4.22 -2.25
N GLN A 461 -6.86 4.11 -3.54
CA GLN A 461 -7.00 5.16 -4.55
C GLN A 461 -7.84 4.66 -5.73
N HIS A 462 -9.08 4.25 -5.44
CA HIS A 462 -9.99 3.58 -6.38
C HIS A 462 -9.45 2.24 -6.89
N SER A 463 -9.23 2.08 -8.20
CA SER A 463 -8.88 0.80 -8.85
C SER A 463 -7.57 0.15 -8.36
N GLY A 464 -6.83 0.80 -7.46
CA GLY A 464 -5.62 0.34 -6.80
C GLY A 464 -5.32 1.20 -5.57
N GLY A 465 -4.05 1.33 -5.19
CA GLY A 465 -3.64 2.18 -4.08
C GLY A 465 -2.16 2.11 -3.81
N LYS A 466 -1.72 2.61 -2.65
CA LYS A 466 -0.29 2.70 -2.35
C LYS A 466 0.00 2.47 -0.87
N TRP A 467 0.93 1.57 -0.61
CA TRP A 467 1.59 1.45 0.69
C TRP A 467 2.62 2.57 0.88
N VAL A 468 2.51 3.27 2.01
CA VAL A 468 3.45 4.32 2.44
C VAL A 468 4.09 3.87 3.75
N ASP A 469 5.43 3.87 3.77
CA ASP A 469 6.20 3.46 4.95
C ASP A 469 5.99 4.50 6.06
N ALA A 470 5.98 4.09 7.34
CA ALA A 470 5.59 4.98 8.44
C ALA A 470 6.53 6.20 8.64
N GLN A 471 7.72 6.20 8.04
CA GLN A 471 8.62 7.35 8.02
C GLN A 471 8.17 8.48 7.08
N ASP A 472 7.36 8.14 6.07
CA ASP A 472 6.90 9.03 5.02
C ASP A 472 5.44 9.47 5.28
N LEU A 473 4.87 9.10 6.44
CA LEU A 473 3.52 9.50 6.87
C LEU A 473 3.52 10.86 7.57
N GLU A 474 2.38 11.53 7.50
CA GLU A 474 2.07 12.67 8.36
C GLU A 474 1.30 12.20 9.60
N TYR A 475 1.56 12.82 10.75
CA TYR A 475 0.94 12.49 12.03
C TYR A 475 0.24 13.71 12.62
N VAL A 476 -0.93 13.51 13.22
CA VAL A 476 -1.69 14.58 13.88
C VAL A 476 -1.32 14.73 15.35
N ASP A 477 -1.16 13.59 16.04
CA ASP A 477 -0.84 13.50 17.46
C ASP A 477 -0.24 12.12 17.75
N GLY A 478 0.83 12.08 18.54
CA GLY A 478 1.59 10.85 18.81
C GLY A 478 1.91 10.07 17.54
N ASN A 479 1.41 8.83 17.46
CA ASN A 479 1.57 7.92 16.32
C ASN A 479 0.29 7.77 15.48
N LYS A 480 -0.68 8.67 15.64
CA LYS A 480 -1.91 8.69 14.84
C LYS A 480 -1.64 9.38 13.51
N ALA A 481 -1.65 8.58 12.44
CA ALA A 481 -1.40 9.08 11.10
C ALA A 481 -2.56 9.94 10.58
N ILE A 482 -2.29 10.70 9.52
CA ILE A 482 -3.29 11.47 8.79
C ILE A 482 -3.69 10.72 7.52
N VAL A 483 -4.99 10.65 7.26
CA VAL A 483 -5.55 10.23 5.97
C VAL A 483 -6.31 11.41 5.38
N TYR A 484 -6.01 11.77 4.14
CA TYR A 484 -6.75 12.79 3.39
C TYR A 484 -7.73 12.11 2.43
N SER A 485 -9.02 12.31 2.64
CA SER A 485 -10.07 11.85 1.74
C SER A 485 -10.30 12.89 0.64
N SER A 486 -10.30 12.45 -0.63
CA SER A 486 -10.52 13.36 -1.75
C SER A 486 -11.95 13.85 -1.82
N ARG A 487 -12.12 15.06 -2.33
CA ARG A 487 -13.45 15.65 -2.54
C ARG A 487 -14.30 14.81 -3.49
N ASN A 488 -15.57 14.64 -3.16
CA ASN A 488 -16.63 13.89 -3.85
C ASN A 488 -16.39 12.37 -3.92
N GLY A 489 -15.19 11.95 -4.34
CA GLY A 489 -14.86 10.54 -4.60
C GLY A 489 -14.22 9.79 -3.44
N HIS A 490 -13.93 10.46 -2.33
CA HIS A 490 -13.48 9.92 -1.05
C HIS A 490 -12.21 9.07 -1.00
N ALA A 491 -11.53 8.83 -2.13
CA ALA A 491 -10.27 8.11 -2.19
C ALA A 491 -9.24 8.64 -1.18
N SER A 492 -8.46 7.72 -0.63
CA SER A 492 -7.53 7.99 0.48
C SER A 492 -6.14 8.37 -0.01
N PHE A 493 -5.56 9.41 0.57
CA PHE A 493 -4.22 9.89 0.26
C PHE A 493 -3.38 10.19 1.53
N PRO A 494 -2.05 9.95 1.48
CA PRO A 494 -1.15 10.18 2.62
C PRO A 494 -0.80 11.66 2.84
N HIS A 495 -0.98 12.50 1.83
CA HIS A 495 -0.63 13.92 1.86
C HIS A 495 -1.74 14.76 1.23
N ALA A 496 -1.81 16.03 1.60
CA ALA A 496 -2.64 16.99 0.90
C ALA A 496 -2.09 17.23 -0.52
N GLY A 497 -2.98 17.38 -1.50
CA GLY A 497 -2.60 17.65 -2.88
C GLY A 497 -3.71 17.40 -3.90
N THR A 498 -3.35 17.62 -5.16
CA THR A 498 -4.19 17.25 -6.31
C THR A 498 -3.60 16.02 -7.00
N TYR A 499 -4.36 14.94 -6.99
CA TYR A 499 -4.04 13.66 -7.58
C TYR A 499 -4.84 13.44 -8.88
N ILE A 500 -4.31 12.60 -9.77
CA ILE A 500 -4.93 12.28 -11.05
C ILE A 500 -5.00 10.77 -11.21
N GLN A 501 -6.20 10.22 -11.28
CA GLN A 501 -6.46 8.84 -11.71
C GLN A 501 -6.44 8.80 -13.23
N GLY A 502 -5.31 8.38 -13.80
CA GLY A 502 -5.06 8.37 -15.23
C GLY A 502 -3.60 8.64 -15.57
N SER A 503 -3.34 9.29 -16.71
CA SER A 503 -1.98 9.63 -17.10
C SER A 503 -1.51 10.91 -16.40
N SER A 504 -0.86 10.74 -15.25
CA SER A 504 -0.23 11.84 -14.51
C SER A 504 0.79 12.61 -15.37
N LYS A 505 1.58 11.91 -16.21
CA LYS A 505 2.55 12.51 -17.14
C LYS A 505 1.91 13.46 -18.16
N LEU A 506 0.72 13.11 -18.64
CA LEU A 506 -0.04 13.95 -19.58
C LEU A 506 -0.94 14.96 -18.86
N GLY A 507 -1.12 14.82 -17.54
CA GLY A 507 -2.06 15.60 -16.75
C GLY A 507 -3.51 15.28 -17.11
N ILE A 508 -3.80 14.02 -17.45
CA ILE A 508 -5.10 13.62 -17.99
C ILE A 508 -5.70 12.50 -17.14
N GLY A 509 -6.91 12.71 -16.63
CA GLY A 509 -7.64 11.71 -15.85
C GLY A 509 -8.66 12.33 -14.90
N ILE A 510 -9.18 11.54 -13.96
CA ILE A 510 -10.07 12.03 -12.91
C ILE A 510 -9.26 12.71 -11.82
N ARG A 511 -9.64 13.94 -11.49
CA ARG A 511 -9.00 14.81 -10.53
C ARG A 511 -9.52 14.50 -9.13
N ASN A 512 -8.60 14.23 -8.21
CA ASN A 512 -8.85 14.03 -6.80
C ASN A 512 -8.16 15.15 -6.02
N ASP A 513 -8.92 16.03 -5.37
CA ASP A 513 -8.37 17.09 -4.52
C ASP A 513 -8.53 16.69 -3.05
N ALA A 514 -7.41 16.56 -2.34
CA ALA A 514 -7.36 16.13 -0.95
C ALA A 514 -6.67 17.23 -0.12
N THR A 515 -7.36 17.77 0.87
CA THR A 515 -6.89 18.92 1.65
C THR A 515 -7.38 18.81 3.09
N ARG A 516 -6.55 19.21 4.06
CA ARG A 516 -6.94 19.25 5.48
C ARG A 516 -8.11 20.21 5.71
N SER A 517 -9.00 19.85 6.62
CA SER A 517 -10.09 20.72 7.08
C SER A 517 -10.42 20.48 8.57
N ASN A 518 -11.52 21.06 9.04
CA ASN A 518 -12.09 20.76 10.36
C ASN A 518 -13.19 19.67 10.28
N LEU A 519 -13.39 19.07 9.11
CA LEU A 519 -14.29 17.94 8.87
C LEU A 519 -13.45 16.67 8.95
N TYR A 520 -13.56 15.94 10.06
CA TYR A 520 -12.76 14.75 10.27
C TYR A 520 -13.49 13.68 11.08
N VAL A 521 -13.02 12.45 10.94
CA VAL A 521 -13.37 11.33 11.83
C VAL A 521 -12.07 10.81 12.43
N ASP A 522 -12.02 10.73 13.76
CA ASP A 522 -10.90 10.14 14.49
C ASP A 522 -11.16 8.64 14.71
N SER A 523 -10.52 7.79 13.91
CA SER A 523 -10.71 6.34 13.98
C SER A 523 -10.13 5.69 15.24
N SER A 524 -9.34 6.42 16.03
CA SER A 524 -8.86 5.93 17.32
C SER A 524 -9.96 5.87 18.39
N SER A 525 -11.06 6.60 18.19
CA SER A 525 -12.21 6.63 19.11
C SER A 525 -13.56 6.33 18.45
N GLN A 526 -13.70 6.60 17.15
CA GLN A 526 -14.92 6.35 16.38
C GLN A 526 -14.74 5.14 15.46
N TYR A 527 -14.84 3.94 16.02
CA TYR A 527 -14.71 2.71 15.25
C TYR A 527 -15.56 1.55 15.81
N GLU A 528 -15.70 0.51 15.00
CA GLU A 528 -16.29 -0.77 15.37
C GLU A 528 -15.46 -1.89 14.74
N VAL A 529 -15.04 -2.87 15.53
CA VAL A 529 -14.38 -4.08 14.99
C VAL A 529 -15.46 -5.01 14.47
N VAL A 530 -15.51 -5.20 13.15
CA VAL A 530 -16.59 -5.94 12.48
C VAL A 530 -16.18 -7.34 12.03
N ALA A 531 -14.87 -7.61 11.94
CA ALA A 531 -14.37 -8.93 11.60
C ALA A 531 -12.94 -9.14 12.11
N ALA A 532 -12.69 -10.34 12.65
CA ALA A 532 -11.36 -10.84 13.01
C ALA A 532 -11.42 -12.38 13.04
N GLU A 533 -11.39 -13.00 11.87
CA GLU A 533 -11.75 -14.42 11.67
C GLU A 533 -10.93 -15.39 12.54
N TYR A 534 -9.67 -15.05 12.84
CA TYR A 534 -8.78 -15.86 13.67
C TYR A 534 -9.16 -15.88 15.17
N LEU A 535 -10.05 -14.98 15.61
CA LEU A 535 -10.56 -14.93 16.98
C LEU A 535 -11.88 -15.71 17.14
N GLY A 536 -12.40 -16.34 16.08
CA GLY A 536 -13.68 -17.04 16.12
C GLY A 536 -14.82 -16.12 16.53
N ASP A 537 -15.64 -16.55 17.50
CA ASP A 537 -16.86 -15.84 17.91
C ASP A 537 -16.60 -14.60 18.81
N ALA A 538 -15.34 -14.24 19.08
CA ALA A 538 -15.02 -13.07 19.89
C ALA A 538 -15.41 -11.74 19.23
N VAL A 539 -15.56 -11.72 17.90
CA VAL A 539 -16.05 -10.58 17.12
C VAL A 539 -17.31 -11.00 16.39
N THR A 540 -18.43 -10.33 16.67
CA THR A 540 -19.70 -10.59 15.99
C THR A 540 -19.80 -9.71 14.75
N GLU A 541 -19.89 -10.35 13.59
CA GLU A 541 -20.09 -9.63 12.33
C GLU A 541 -21.49 -9.00 12.28
N PRO A 542 -21.62 -7.71 11.91
CA PRO A 542 -22.93 -7.10 11.77
C PRO A 542 -23.65 -7.65 10.54
N GLN A 543 -24.98 -7.74 10.60
CA GLN A 543 -25.77 -8.44 9.58
C GLN A 543 -25.67 -7.79 8.20
N TRP A 544 -25.59 -6.46 8.14
CA TRP A 544 -25.37 -5.73 6.88
C TRP A 544 -24.07 -6.08 6.18
N LEU A 545 -23.04 -6.56 6.89
CA LEU A 545 -21.78 -6.96 6.29
C LEU A 545 -21.94 -8.20 5.40
N GLN A 546 -23.00 -8.97 5.62
CA GLN A 546 -23.35 -10.13 4.80
C GLN A 546 -24.12 -9.79 3.53
N PHE A 547 -24.43 -8.51 3.27
CA PHE A 547 -25.15 -8.12 2.07
C PHE A 547 -24.19 -8.01 0.87
N MET A 548 -24.18 -9.07 0.04
CA MET A 548 -23.26 -9.24 -1.10
C MET A 548 -23.77 -8.66 -2.43
N ARG A 549 -24.62 -7.61 -2.40
CA ARG A 549 -25.16 -6.93 -3.59
C ARG A 549 -24.86 -5.43 -3.56
N GLU A 550 -25.34 -4.69 -4.54
CA GLU A 550 -25.05 -3.27 -4.70
C GLU A 550 -25.68 -2.40 -3.60
N TRP A 551 -24.89 -1.45 -3.08
CA TRP A 551 -25.33 -0.41 -2.14
C TRP A 551 -25.89 0.83 -2.84
N GLY A 552 -26.23 0.71 -4.13
CA GLY A 552 -26.81 1.77 -4.95
C GLY A 552 -27.43 1.22 -6.24
N PRO A 553 -28.36 1.96 -6.87
CA PRO A 553 -28.97 1.53 -8.11
C PRO A 553 -27.97 1.58 -9.28
N LYS A 554 -28.27 0.79 -10.32
CA LYS A 554 -27.58 0.90 -11.61
C LYS A 554 -28.29 1.92 -12.50
N ILE A 555 -27.66 3.07 -12.73
CA ILE A 555 -28.19 4.13 -13.60
C ILE A 555 -27.25 4.28 -14.81
N VAL A 556 -27.73 3.92 -16.00
CA VAL A 556 -26.96 4.16 -17.23
C VAL A 556 -27.17 5.59 -17.67
N TYR A 557 -26.10 6.39 -17.63
CA TYR A 557 -26.11 7.73 -18.21
C TYR A 557 -25.99 7.68 -19.72
N ASP A 558 -26.58 8.68 -20.38
CA ASP A 558 -26.06 9.11 -21.68
C ASP A 558 -24.79 9.95 -21.46
N SER A 559 -23.77 9.32 -20.85
CA SER A 559 -22.46 9.92 -20.58
C SER A 559 -21.81 10.43 -21.86
N LYS A 560 -22.16 9.85 -23.01
CA LYS A 560 -21.81 10.37 -24.34
C LYS A 560 -22.30 11.79 -24.52
N THR A 561 -23.51 12.17 -24.11
CA THR A 561 -23.99 13.55 -24.28
C THR A 561 -23.20 14.57 -23.43
N GLU A 562 -22.79 14.24 -22.22
CA GLU A 562 -21.92 15.12 -21.41
C GLU A 562 -20.49 15.18 -21.96
N LEU A 563 -19.93 14.03 -22.32
CA LEU A 563 -18.60 13.92 -22.91
C LEU A 563 -18.54 14.58 -24.30
N ASP A 564 -19.60 14.48 -25.10
CA ASP A 564 -19.73 15.10 -26.42
C ASP A 564 -19.87 16.62 -26.30
N LYS A 565 -20.58 17.13 -25.29
CA LYS A 565 -20.57 18.56 -24.98
C LYS A 565 -19.15 19.06 -24.68
N ILE A 566 -18.38 18.28 -23.92
CA ILE A 566 -16.98 18.59 -23.60
C ILE A 566 -16.09 18.51 -24.86
N ILE A 567 -16.22 17.44 -25.67
CA ILE A 567 -15.52 17.26 -26.95
C ILE A 567 -15.79 18.46 -27.87
N ASN A 568 -17.05 18.88 -27.97
CA ASN A 568 -17.46 19.96 -28.84
C ASN A 568 -16.98 21.33 -28.35
N ALA A 569 -16.74 21.50 -27.04
CA ALA A 569 -16.12 22.69 -26.47
C ALA A 569 -14.60 22.77 -26.71
N LEU A 570 -13.94 21.67 -27.07
CA LEU A 570 -12.50 21.64 -27.38
C LEU A 570 -12.20 22.19 -28.79
N PRO A 571 -11.05 22.87 -28.99
CA PRO A 571 -10.56 23.26 -30.31
C PRO A 571 -10.49 22.08 -31.28
N LEU A 572 -10.82 22.29 -32.55
CA LEU A 572 -10.93 21.24 -33.59
C LEU A 572 -9.70 20.32 -33.66
N GLY A 573 -8.49 20.85 -33.50
CA GLY A 573 -7.25 20.06 -33.52
C GLY A 573 -7.04 19.12 -32.33
N LEU A 574 -7.86 19.23 -31.27
CA LEU A 574 -7.77 18.43 -30.05
C LEU A 574 -8.90 17.42 -29.90
N ARG A 575 -9.97 17.53 -30.70
CA ARG A 575 -11.15 16.67 -30.61
C ARG A 575 -10.80 15.21 -30.86
N SER A 576 -10.09 14.91 -31.93
CA SER A 576 -9.66 13.54 -32.29
C SER A 576 -8.63 12.96 -31.30
N SER A 577 -7.82 13.81 -30.64
CA SER A 577 -6.95 13.37 -29.55
C SER A 577 -7.74 13.06 -28.27
N PHE A 578 -8.81 13.81 -28.01
CA PHE A 578 -9.69 13.61 -26.87
C PHE A 578 -10.64 12.43 -27.06
N GLU A 579 -11.16 12.17 -28.26
CA GLU A 579 -11.98 10.98 -28.56
C GLU A 579 -11.22 9.67 -28.29
N ASN A 580 -9.92 9.62 -28.67
CA ASN A 580 -9.05 8.49 -28.36
C ASN A 580 -8.69 8.37 -26.88
N LEU A 581 -8.83 9.46 -26.13
CA LEU A 581 -8.59 9.54 -24.69
C LEU A 581 -9.83 9.14 -23.88
N VAL A 582 -11.02 9.53 -24.33
CA VAL A 582 -12.31 9.11 -23.73
C VAL A 582 -12.41 7.59 -23.74
N LYS A 583 -11.99 6.93 -24.82
CA LYS A 583 -11.88 5.46 -24.88
C LYS A 583 -10.95 4.84 -23.83
N LYS A 584 -10.09 5.62 -23.17
CA LYS A 584 -9.18 5.20 -22.10
C LYS A 584 -9.63 5.67 -20.71
N LEU A 585 -10.76 6.36 -20.62
CA LEU A 585 -11.34 6.76 -19.35
C LEU A 585 -11.95 5.52 -18.64
N PRO A 586 -11.90 5.47 -17.30
CA PRO A 586 -12.50 4.38 -16.52
C PRO A 586 -13.96 4.09 -16.90
N VAL A 587 -14.38 2.84 -16.83
CA VAL A 587 -15.76 2.40 -17.18
C VAL A 587 -16.79 3.03 -16.24
N GLU A 588 -16.34 3.36 -15.03
CA GLU A 588 -17.02 4.09 -13.95
C GLU A 588 -17.54 5.47 -14.39
N LEU A 589 -17.08 5.99 -15.53
CA LEU A 589 -17.55 7.26 -16.10
C LEU A 589 -18.71 7.10 -17.09
N TYR A 590 -19.17 5.87 -17.33
CA TYR A 590 -20.22 5.57 -18.32
C TYR A 590 -21.58 5.22 -17.70
N GLY A 591 -21.70 5.18 -16.37
CA GLY A 591 -22.95 4.99 -15.62
C GLY A 591 -22.71 5.07 -14.12
N GLU A 592 -23.78 5.17 -13.33
CA GLU A 592 -23.77 4.88 -11.90
C GLU A 592 -24.00 3.40 -11.67
N GLU A 593 -23.20 2.81 -10.81
CA GLU A 593 -23.50 1.53 -10.21
C GLU A 593 -22.99 1.62 -8.78
N GLY A 594 -23.89 1.49 -7.81
CA GLY A 594 -23.48 1.49 -6.41
C GLY A 594 -22.47 0.37 -6.17
N PRO A 595 -21.43 0.60 -5.35
CA PRO A 595 -20.46 -0.41 -5.03
C PRO A 595 -21.13 -1.55 -4.25
N THR A 596 -20.60 -2.75 -4.42
CA THR A 596 -20.84 -3.81 -3.44
C THR A 596 -20.16 -3.48 -2.11
N GLY A 597 -20.66 -4.09 -1.02
CA GLY A 597 -20.11 -3.91 0.32
C GLY A 597 -18.67 -4.43 0.48
N PRO A 598 -18.05 -4.20 1.65
CA PRO A 598 -16.64 -4.52 1.89
C PRO A 598 -16.24 -5.99 1.62
N LYS A 599 -17.11 -6.95 1.95
CA LYS A 599 -16.83 -8.39 1.79
C LYS A 599 -16.72 -8.88 0.35
N GLU A 600 -17.33 -8.18 -0.60
CA GLU A 600 -17.20 -8.49 -2.03
C GLU A 600 -15.89 -7.95 -2.63
N LYS A 601 -15.15 -7.13 -1.88
CA LYS A 601 -13.86 -6.63 -2.33
C LYS A 601 -12.82 -7.75 -2.22
N ASN A 602 -12.07 -7.98 -3.29
CA ASN A 602 -11.07 -9.06 -3.33
C ASN A 602 -9.99 -8.94 -2.25
N ASN A 603 -9.73 -7.73 -1.74
CA ASN A 603 -8.81 -7.46 -0.64
C ASN A 603 -9.45 -7.68 0.75
N TRP A 604 -10.72 -8.07 0.86
CA TRP A 604 -11.27 -8.54 2.13
C TRP A 604 -10.48 -9.77 2.58
N ILE A 605 -10.45 -10.81 1.74
CA ILE A 605 -9.64 -12.02 1.98
C ILE A 605 -8.20 -11.85 1.47
N GLY A 606 -8.03 -11.21 0.31
CA GLY A 606 -6.73 -11.03 -0.33
C GLY A 606 -5.84 -9.97 0.33
N ASP A 607 -4.65 -9.81 -0.24
CA ASP A 607 -3.76 -8.69 0.06
C ASP A 607 -4.24 -7.41 -0.63
N GLU A 608 -3.74 -6.26 -0.19
CA GLU A 608 -4.05 -4.97 -0.83
C GLU A 608 -3.57 -4.92 -2.29
N ARG A 609 -4.28 -4.15 -3.12
CA ARG A 609 -3.94 -3.97 -4.54
C ARG A 609 -2.71 -3.07 -4.69
N TRP A 610 -2.00 -3.17 -5.82
CA TRP A 610 -0.74 -2.46 -6.08
C TRP A 610 -0.80 -1.63 -7.35
#